data_AF-K6UXN4-F1
#
_entry.id   AF-K6UXN4-F1
#
_cell.length_a   1.000
_cell.length_b   1.000
_cell.length_c   1.000
_cell.angle_alpha   90.00
_cell.angle_beta   90.00
_cell.angle_gamma   90.00
#
_symmetry.space_group_name_H-M   'P 1'
#
loop_
_entity.id
_entity.type
_entity.pdbx_description
1 polymer ?
#
loop_
_entity_poly.entity_id
_entity_poly.type
_entity_poly.pdbx_seq_one_letter_code
_entity_poly.pdbx_strand_id
1 'polypeptide(L)'
;MDCSRTPDPTACAKEFFLFRECNRPDGPHMLIEEHLDKYNVSSATIGPVDAPERVNSNTAAFLEKMKETLHLKNFKEKFVAYKW
;
A
#
# COMPACT_ATOMS: atom_id res chain seq x y z
N MET A 1 7.46 -7.48 -26.42
CA MET A 1 6.89 -6.42 -25.55
C MET A 1 5.42 -6.29 -25.93
N ASP A 2 4.62 -7.26 -25.51
CA ASP A 2 3.24 -7.38 -26.00
C ASP A 2 2.27 -6.63 -25.10
N CYS A 3 2.52 -6.57 -23.79
CA CYS A 3 1.70 -5.79 -22.87
C CYS A 3 1.72 -4.28 -23.21
N SER A 4 2.87 -3.70 -23.54
CA SER A 4 2.91 -2.27 -23.91
C SER A 4 2.19 -1.95 -25.22
N ARG A 5 1.87 -2.97 -26.05
CA ARG A 5 1.07 -2.82 -27.27
C ARG A 5 -0.42 -2.89 -26.97
N THR A 6 -0.82 -3.76 -26.05
CA THR A 6 -2.20 -3.93 -25.59
C THR A 6 -2.19 -4.04 -24.06
N PRO A 7 -2.20 -2.89 -23.34
CA PRO A 7 -2.01 -2.89 -21.89
C PRO A 7 -3.22 -3.45 -21.15
N ASP A 8 -2.93 -4.12 -20.03
CA ASP A 8 -3.94 -4.51 -19.06
C ASP A 8 -4.41 -3.30 -18.21
N PRO A 9 -5.43 -3.44 -17.34
CA PRO A 9 -5.88 -2.36 -16.46
C PRO A 9 -4.82 -1.82 -15.48
N THR A 10 -3.73 -2.57 -15.27
CA THR A 10 -2.59 -2.15 -14.43
C THR A 10 -1.51 -1.44 -15.23
N ALA A 11 -1.73 -1.22 -16.53
CA ALA A 11 -0.77 -0.62 -17.46
C ALA A 11 0.59 -1.34 -17.43
N CYS A 12 0.56 -2.69 -17.36
CA CYS A 12 1.75 -3.53 -17.39
C CYS A 12 2.69 -3.36 -16.17
N ALA A 13 2.17 -2.89 -15.03
CA ALA A 13 2.98 -2.59 -13.86
C ALA A 13 3.82 -3.80 -13.40
N LYS A 14 3.23 -5.01 -13.46
CA LYS A 14 3.90 -6.26 -13.08
C LYS A 14 5.04 -6.60 -14.04
N GLU A 15 4.84 -6.45 -15.34
CA GLU A 15 5.85 -6.69 -16.38
C GLU A 15 7.01 -5.69 -16.25
N PHE A 16 6.73 -4.41 -16.03
CA PHE A 16 7.75 -3.40 -15.79
C PHE A 16 8.58 -3.71 -14.54
N PHE A 17 7.91 -4.08 -13.45
CA PHE A 17 8.56 -4.45 -12.21
C PHE A 17 9.45 -5.69 -12.37
N LEU A 18 8.92 -6.75 -12.98
CA LEU A 18 9.68 -7.98 -13.26
C LEU A 18 10.88 -7.72 -14.16
N PHE A 19 10.71 -6.93 -15.22
CA PHE A 19 11.81 -6.53 -16.10
C PHE A 19 12.91 -5.79 -15.32
N ARG A 20 12.51 -4.84 -14.46
CA ARG A 20 13.43 -4.03 -13.64
C ARG A 20 14.16 -4.84 -12.56
N GLU A 21 13.52 -5.82 -11.95
CA GLU A 21 14.13 -6.67 -10.91
C GLU A 21 15.01 -7.75 -11.53
N CYS A 22 14.61 -8.35 -12.65
CA CYS A 22 15.39 -9.35 -13.39
C CYS A 22 16.69 -8.77 -13.97
N ASN A 23 16.68 -7.50 -14.38
CA ASN A 23 17.85 -6.82 -14.94
C ASN A 23 18.86 -6.32 -13.88
N ARG A 24 18.66 -6.61 -12.58
CA ARG A 24 19.64 -6.27 -11.55
C ARG A 24 20.86 -7.19 -11.64
N PRO A 25 22.10 -6.67 -11.62
CA PRO A 25 23.31 -7.49 -11.69
C PRO A 25 23.41 -8.55 -10.58
N ASP A 26 23.02 -8.17 -9.36
CA ASP A 26 23.09 -9.02 -8.16
C ASP A 26 21.82 -9.85 -7.94
N GLY A 27 20.92 -9.88 -8.92
CA GLY A 27 19.62 -10.54 -8.82
C GLY A 27 18.50 -9.65 -8.25
N PRO A 28 17.25 -10.15 -8.28
CA PRO A 28 16.07 -9.40 -7.86
C PRO A 28 16.04 -9.18 -6.35
N HIS A 29 15.77 -7.96 -5.91
CA HIS A 29 15.68 -7.66 -4.49
C HIS A 29 14.28 -7.90 -3.91
N MET A 30 13.24 -7.65 -4.71
CA MET A 30 11.85 -7.62 -4.23
C MET A 30 11.05 -8.89 -4.56
N LEU A 31 11.74 -10.02 -4.71
CA LEU A 31 11.17 -11.36 -4.92
C LEU A 31 11.65 -12.37 -3.87
N ILE A 32 12.71 -12.04 -3.12
CA ILE A 32 13.45 -12.94 -2.22
C ILE A 32 13.70 -12.19 -0.91
N GLU A 33 13.48 -12.85 0.22
CA GLU A 33 13.48 -12.28 1.58
C GLU A 33 14.85 -11.78 2.10
N GLU A 34 15.92 -11.83 1.29
CA GLU A 34 17.32 -11.77 1.76
C GLU A 34 17.97 -10.36 1.74
N HIS A 35 17.22 -9.30 1.42
CA HIS A 35 17.76 -7.92 1.34
C HIS A 35 17.13 -6.93 2.32
N LEU A 36 16.59 -7.41 3.44
CA LEU A 36 15.92 -6.54 4.43
C LEU A 36 16.86 -5.51 5.04
N ASP A 37 18.15 -5.79 5.13
CA ASP A 37 19.17 -4.86 5.60
C ASP A 37 19.31 -3.60 4.74
N LYS A 38 18.96 -3.68 3.45
CA LYS A 38 18.99 -2.54 2.51
C LYS A 38 17.77 -1.63 2.63
N TYR A 39 16.70 -2.06 3.30
CA TYR A 39 15.41 -1.36 3.36
C TYR A 39 14.99 -1.12 4.81
N ASN A 40 14.40 0.04 5.11
CA ASN A 40 13.86 0.31 6.45
C ASN A 40 12.49 -0.38 6.64
N VAL A 41 12.51 -1.71 6.68
CA VAL A 41 11.33 -2.57 6.82
C VAL A 41 11.51 -3.48 8.03
N SER A 42 10.41 -3.75 8.72
CA SER A 42 10.38 -4.71 9.84
C SER A 42 10.03 -6.14 9.41
N SER A 43 9.68 -6.35 8.14
CA SER A 43 9.23 -7.62 7.58
C SER A 43 9.58 -7.70 6.08
N ALA A 44 9.72 -8.94 5.58
CA ALA A 44 9.91 -9.20 4.15
C ALA A 44 8.66 -8.94 3.30
N THR A 45 7.47 -8.96 3.92
CA THR A 45 6.24 -8.57 3.24
C THR A 45 5.98 -7.07 3.42
N ILE A 46 6.10 -6.30 2.33
CA ILE A 46 5.84 -4.85 2.33
C ILE A 46 4.33 -4.56 2.32
N GLY A 47 3.54 -5.39 1.64
CA GLY A 47 2.09 -5.24 1.53
C GLY A 47 1.48 -6.07 0.40
N PRO A 48 0.16 -5.99 0.21
CA PRO A 48 -0.52 -6.63 -0.91
C PRO A 48 -0.14 -5.97 -2.25
N VAL A 49 -0.15 -6.76 -3.32
CA VAL A 49 0.14 -6.29 -4.69
C VAL A 49 -1.02 -5.47 -5.26
N ASP A 50 -2.25 -5.83 -4.90
CA ASP A 50 -3.46 -5.18 -5.37
C ASP A 50 -4.01 -4.22 -4.30
N ALA A 51 -4.63 -3.13 -4.76
CA ALA A 51 -5.28 -2.18 -3.86
C ALA A 51 -6.48 -2.84 -3.15
N PRO A 52 -6.77 -2.47 -1.89
CA PRO A 52 -7.91 -3.01 -1.17
C PRO A 52 -9.22 -2.55 -1.83
N GLU A 53 -10.22 -3.43 -1.82
CA GLU A 53 -11.57 -3.08 -2.26
C GLU A 53 -12.20 -2.02 -1.35
N ARG A 54 -13.09 -1.21 -1.94
CA ARG A 54 -13.87 -0.23 -1.17
C ARG A 54 -14.94 -0.93 -0.35
N VAL A 55 -14.63 -1.20 0.91
CA VAL A 55 -15.56 -1.79 1.88
C VAL A 55 -15.80 -0.82 3.03
N ASN A 56 -17.05 -0.40 3.23
CA ASN A 56 -17.41 0.62 4.23
C ASN A 56 -17.03 0.20 5.67
N SER A 57 -17.12 -1.10 6.00
CA SER A 57 -16.71 -1.61 7.31
C SER A 57 -15.22 -1.44 7.55
N ASN A 58 -14.37 -1.65 6.53
CA ASN A 58 -12.94 -1.43 6.63
C ASN A 58 -12.62 0.04 6.89
N THR A 59 -13.30 0.95 6.16
CA THR A 59 -13.15 2.39 6.37
C THR A 59 -13.57 2.80 7.78
N ALA A 60 -14.71 2.31 8.26
CA ALA A 60 -15.19 2.62 9.60
C ALA A 60 -14.22 2.10 10.68
N ALA A 61 -13.77 0.85 10.57
CA ALA A 61 -12.81 0.25 11.50
C ALA A 61 -11.47 0.99 11.50
N PHE A 62 -10.98 1.40 10.32
CA PHE A 62 -9.76 2.20 10.21
C PHE A 62 -9.91 3.57 10.87
N LEU A 63 -11.05 4.26 10.66
CA LEU A 63 -11.33 5.54 11.30
C LEU A 63 -11.37 5.44 12.82
N GLU A 64 -11.99 4.39 13.39
CA GLU A 64 -11.99 4.19 14.85
C GLU A 64 -10.57 4.00 15.38
N LYS A 65 -9.75 3.16 14.73
CA LYS A 65 -8.32 3.01 15.10
C LYS A 65 -7.55 4.33 15.05
N MET A 66 -7.83 5.18 14.07
CA MET A 66 -7.20 6.50 13.99
C MET A 66 -7.62 7.41 15.15
N LYS A 67 -8.91 7.40 15.52
CA LYS A 67 -9.40 8.18 16.68
C LYS A 67 -8.75 7.72 17.98
N GLU A 68 -8.62 6.41 18.15
CA GLU A 68 -7.92 5.80 19.29
C GLU A 68 -6.46 6.22 19.32
N THR A 69 -5.75 6.18 18.18
CA THR A 69 -4.32 6.50 18.12
C THR A 69 -4.03 7.98 18.36
N LEU A 70 -4.84 8.87 17.77
CA LEU A 70 -4.56 10.32 17.78
C LEU A 70 -5.07 11.03 19.03
N HIS A 71 -6.00 10.43 19.78
CA HIS A 71 -6.58 10.97 21.02
C HIS A 71 -7.09 12.42 20.95
N LEU A 72 -7.42 12.93 19.76
CA LEU A 72 -7.86 14.32 19.58
C LEU A 72 -9.22 14.52 20.27
N LYS A 73 -9.35 15.61 21.03
CA LYS A 73 -10.59 15.96 21.76
C LYS A 73 -11.80 16.04 20.82
N ASN A 74 -11.61 16.59 19.63
CA ASN A 74 -12.65 16.75 18.61
C ASN A 74 -13.18 15.42 18.03
N PHE A 75 -12.51 14.29 18.26
CA PHE A 75 -13.05 12.97 17.89
C PHE A 75 -13.90 12.35 19.00
N LYS A 76 -13.71 12.78 20.25
CA LYS A 76 -14.47 12.31 21.42
C LYS A 76 -15.73 13.16 21.64
N GLU A 77 -15.57 14.46 21.51
CA GLU A 77 -16.64 15.43 21.57
C GLU A 77 -17.17 15.56 20.14
N LYS A 78 -18.47 15.33 19.90
CA LYS A 78 -19.11 15.58 18.59
C LYS A 78 -19.15 17.10 18.31
N PHE A 79 -17.98 17.74 18.31
CA PHE A 79 -17.84 19.17 18.26
C PHE A 79 -18.16 19.65 16.86
N VAL A 80 -19.27 20.38 16.76
CA VAL A 80 -19.66 21.12 15.56
C VAL A 80 -19.83 22.56 16.01
N ALA A 81 -18.87 23.42 15.64
CA ALA A 81 -18.82 24.82 16.12
C ALA A 81 -20.07 25.63 15.76
N TYR A 82 -20.68 25.32 14.61
CA TYR A 82 -21.93 25.91 14.15
C TYR A 82 -22.61 24.91 13.21
N LYS A 83 -23.90 24.65 13.43
CA LYS A 83 -24.73 23.83 12.54
C LYS A 83 -25.98 24.64 12.22
N TRP A 84 -26.20 24.89 10.93
CA TRP A 84 -27.36 25.62 10.40
C TRP A 84 -28.67 24.87 10.70
#